data_AF-A0A971CJ09-F1
#
_entry.id   AF-A0A971CJ09-F1
#
_cell.length_a   1.000
_cell.length_b   1.000
_cell.length_c   1.000
_cell.angle_alpha   90.00
_cell.angle_beta   90.00
_cell.angle_gamma   90.00
#
_symmetry.space_group_name_H-M   'P 1'
#
loop_
_entity.id
_entity.type
_entity.pdbx_description
1 polymer ?
#
loop_
_entity_poly.entity_id
_entity_poly.type
_entity_poly.pdbx_seq_one_letter_code
_entity_poly.pdbx_strand_id
1 'polypeptide(L)'
;MKAFINEALARNEAVFAWVHEMAQLCRPDSVHWCDGSEEEKELLIRQCLATGELEELNQAEWPGCHYSRSDVNDVARTEQLTFICSRDKNDAGVTNNWMDPQEAYRKLGEIFRNSMRGRTMYVIPFMMGPPGSPLRKIGIQLTDSRYVVLNMRIMTRAGRIALDDLGASGDFTRCLHGMADLNPERRFICHFPEDNTIWSVGSAYGGNALLGKKCLALRIGSYLGRTQGWMAEHMLLMGIENPQGRVRYVTAAFPSQCGKTNLSMLVPPKSLPGYRVWTLGDDIAWMYIGPDGRLYALNPETGFFGVAPGTNYKTNPNAMETIRRNTIFTNVLKTDDGGVWWEEMGPPPPHGIDWAGKDWTPESNRPGAHPNSRFTSPLVQCPSVSPEWDNPQGVPISAILFGARRATVAPLICESRNWQHGVYLGATMASETTAAAVGQTGVIRRDPMAMLPFIGYNVGDYFRHWLDMGRRLRGKAPKIFHVNWFRRDRKTNKFLWPGYGENLRAILWALERCEGRSKAMDSPMGFLPTMDALNLSGLDMPPETLKAILEVNPDDWDEDLKDQRELFDRIGDRLPGELRQEQDDFARRLR
;
A
#
# COMPACT_ATOMS: atom_id res chain seq x y z
N MET A 1 36.30 0.50 14.45
CA MET A 1 35.00 0.98 13.95
C MET A 1 34.99 2.42 13.39
N LYS A 2 35.98 3.27 13.71
CA LYS A 2 36.13 4.59 13.03
C LYS A 2 36.80 4.53 11.64
N ALA A 3 37.52 3.45 11.32
CA ALA A 3 38.44 3.39 10.17
C ALA A 3 37.82 3.09 8.79
N PHE A 4 36.49 2.93 8.68
CA PHE A 4 35.81 2.76 7.39
C PHE A 4 34.60 3.69 7.24
N ILE A 5 34.58 4.76 8.03
CA ILE A 5 33.59 5.82 7.90
C ILE A 5 34.02 6.67 6.71
N ASN A 6 33.23 6.69 5.65
CA ASN A 6 33.27 7.84 4.76
C ASN A 6 32.86 9.04 5.64
N GLU A 7 33.80 9.88 6.08
CA GLU A 7 33.59 10.95 7.10
C GLU A 7 32.44 11.92 6.74
N ALA A 8 31.98 11.90 5.48
CA ALA A 8 30.78 12.59 5.03
C ALA A 8 29.47 11.94 5.51
N LEU A 9 29.39 10.60 5.62
CA LEU A 9 28.15 9.84 5.87
C LEU A 9 27.80 9.66 7.36
N ALA A 10 28.75 9.72 8.30
CA ALA A 10 28.48 9.46 9.73
C ALA A 10 28.82 10.63 10.65
N ARG A 11 28.32 11.83 10.33
CA ARG A 11 28.45 13.04 11.19
C ARG A 11 27.39 13.15 12.28
N ASN A 12 26.41 12.24 12.30
CA ASN A 12 25.32 12.25 13.27
C ASN A 12 25.61 11.29 14.43
N GLU A 13 25.86 11.84 15.63
CA GLU A 13 26.20 11.07 16.82
C GLU A 13 25.11 10.09 17.24
N ALA A 14 23.83 10.46 17.10
CA ALA A 14 22.70 9.60 17.45
C ALA A 14 22.58 8.39 16.51
N VAL A 15 22.77 8.60 15.21
CA VAL A 15 22.81 7.50 14.23
C VAL A 15 23.99 6.57 14.51
N PHE A 16 25.18 7.13 14.74
CA PHE A 16 26.37 6.34 15.02
C PHE A 16 26.24 5.50 16.30
N ALA A 17 25.71 6.11 17.38
CA ALA A 17 25.47 5.41 18.64
C ALA A 17 24.51 4.23 18.46
N TRP A 18 23.41 4.44 17.73
CA TRP A 18 22.44 3.38 17.46
C TRP A 18 23.01 2.27 16.58
N VAL A 19 23.73 2.60 15.49
CA VAL A 19 24.41 1.60 14.64
C VAL A 19 25.41 0.79 15.46
N HIS A 20 26.19 1.45 16.32
CA HIS A 20 27.16 0.78 17.20
C HIS A 20 26.48 -0.20 18.15
N GLU A 21 25.42 0.22 18.83
CA GLU A 21 24.65 -0.61 19.75
C GLU A 21 24.11 -1.86 19.04
N MET A 22 23.48 -1.69 17.88
CA MET A 22 22.92 -2.79 17.11
C MET A 22 24.00 -3.71 16.52
N ALA A 23 25.15 -3.17 16.11
CA ALA A 23 26.29 -3.98 15.68
C ALA A 23 26.87 -4.82 16.84
N GLN A 24 26.88 -4.31 18.08
CA GLN A 24 27.28 -5.09 19.24
C GLN A 24 26.30 -6.25 19.54
N LEU A 25 25.00 -6.01 19.35
CA LEU A 25 23.97 -7.04 19.49
C LEU A 25 24.11 -8.12 18.40
N CYS A 26 24.12 -7.70 17.13
CA CYS A 26 24.03 -8.60 15.98
C CYS A 26 25.36 -9.26 15.58
N ARG A 27 26.50 -8.66 15.96
CA ARG A 27 27.87 -9.12 15.64
C ARG A 27 28.10 -9.39 14.14
N PRO A 28 27.90 -8.40 13.25
CA PRO A 28 28.29 -8.54 11.84
C PRO A 28 29.81 -8.58 11.68
N ASP A 29 30.28 -9.18 10.59
CA ASP A 29 31.71 -9.24 10.25
C ASP A 29 32.21 -7.87 9.73
N SER A 30 31.32 -7.11 9.11
CA SER A 30 31.59 -5.76 8.62
C SER A 30 30.32 -4.90 8.64
N VAL A 31 30.50 -3.58 8.60
CA VAL A 31 29.41 -2.60 8.51
C VAL A 31 29.61 -1.78 7.24
N HIS A 32 28.60 -1.74 6.37
CA HIS A 32 28.60 -0.99 5.12
C HIS A 32 27.59 0.16 5.20
N TRP A 33 28.03 1.39 4.96
CA TRP A 33 27.15 2.57 4.97
C TRP A 33 26.65 2.85 3.57
N CYS A 34 25.36 2.68 3.34
CA CYS A 34 24.76 2.88 2.03
C CYS A 34 24.72 4.37 1.68
N ASP A 35 25.25 4.72 0.52
CA ASP A 35 25.28 6.10 0.03
C ASP A 35 24.26 6.39 -1.08
N GLY A 36 23.62 5.33 -1.61
CA GLY A 36 22.55 5.42 -2.60
C GLY A 36 23.02 5.61 -4.04
N SER A 37 24.34 5.66 -4.28
CA SER A 37 24.92 5.90 -5.60
C SER A 37 24.64 4.78 -6.62
N GLU A 38 24.83 5.08 -7.90
CA GLU A 38 24.74 4.08 -8.96
C GLU A 38 25.92 3.10 -8.88
N GLU A 39 27.11 3.58 -8.48
CA GLU A 39 28.30 2.75 -8.27
C GLU A 39 28.09 1.72 -7.14
N GLU A 40 27.46 2.14 -6.04
CA GLU A 40 27.05 1.24 -4.96
C GLU A 40 26.04 0.20 -5.47
N LYS A 41 25.01 0.64 -6.22
CA LYS A 41 24.01 -0.26 -6.79
C LYS A 41 24.67 -1.34 -7.65
N GLU A 42 25.55 -0.96 -8.56
CA GLU A 42 26.27 -1.89 -9.44
C GLU A 42 27.18 -2.85 -8.66
N LEU A 43 27.87 -2.36 -7.62
CA LEU A 43 28.68 -3.19 -6.74
C LEU A 43 27.83 -4.27 -6.07
N LEU A 44 26.71 -3.88 -5.46
CA LEU A 44 25.82 -4.80 -4.76
C LEU A 44 25.17 -5.80 -5.72
N ILE A 45 24.76 -5.36 -6.92
CA ILE A 45 24.27 -6.27 -7.97
C ILE A 45 25.33 -7.31 -8.33
N ARG A 46 26.56 -6.90 -8.64
CA ARG A 46 27.65 -7.84 -8.96
C ARG A 46 27.87 -8.87 -7.86
N GLN A 47 27.82 -8.43 -6.61
CA GLN A 47 27.95 -9.33 -5.47
C GLN A 47 26.77 -10.31 -5.35
N CYS A 48 25.53 -9.84 -5.53
CA CYS A 48 24.35 -10.70 -5.53
C CYS A 48 24.39 -11.75 -6.65
N LEU A 49 24.83 -11.37 -7.85
CA LEU A 49 25.01 -12.29 -8.98
C LEU A 49 26.06 -13.36 -8.66
N ALA A 50 27.19 -12.96 -8.07
CA ALA A 50 28.25 -13.88 -7.69
C ALA A 50 27.83 -14.90 -6.62
N THR A 51 26.86 -14.56 -5.76
CA THR A 51 26.35 -15.46 -4.71
C THR A 51 25.01 -16.12 -5.06
N GLY A 52 24.43 -15.84 -6.23
CA GLY A 52 23.13 -16.37 -6.64
C GLY A 52 21.92 -15.80 -5.91
N GLU A 53 22.07 -14.69 -5.18
CA GLU A 53 20.92 -13.98 -4.55
C GLU A 53 20.03 -13.29 -5.59
N LEU A 54 20.66 -12.88 -6.69
CA LEU A 54 20.01 -12.39 -7.90
C LEU A 54 20.51 -13.19 -9.10
N GLU A 55 19.66 -13.28 -10.10
CA GLU A 55 19.99 -13.76 -11.44
C GLU A 55 19.75 -12.62 -12.43
N GLU A 56 20.59 -12.52 -13.46
CA GLU A 56 20.41 -11.54 -14.53
C GLU A 56 19.33 -12.04 -15.51
N LEU A 57 18.39 -11.17 -15.90
CA LEU A 57 17.46 -11.46 -16.99
C LEU A 57 18.11 -11.19 -18.35
N ASN A 58 17.48 -11.62 -19.44
CA ASN A 58 17.94 -11.31 -20.78
C ASN A 58 17.97 -9.79 -21.01
N GLN A 59 19.17 -9.21 -21.01
CA GLN A 59 19.36 -7.75 -21.06
C GLN A 59 18.93 -7.10 -22.38
N ALA A 60 18.78 -7.88 -23.46
CA ALA A 60 18.24 -7.35 -24.72
C ALA A 60 16.73 -7.04 -24.61
N GLU A 61 16.00 -7.83 -23.83
CA GLU A 61 14.55 -7.68 -23.64
C GLU A 61 14.19 -6.97 -22.33
N TRP A 62 14.98 -7.18 -21.29
CA TRP A 62 14.75 -6.72 -19.91
C TRP A 62 15.97 -5.96 -19.36
N PRO A 63 16.37 -4.83 -19.99
CA PRO A 63 17.59 -4.11 -19.63
C PRO A 63 17.57 -3.61 -18.18
N GLY A 64 18.62 -3.92 -17.43
CA GLY A 64 18.78 -3.58 -16.02
C GLY A 64 17.87 -4.39 -15.08
N CYS A 65 17.09 -5.35 -15.59
CA CYS A 65 16.22 -6.16 -14.76
C CYS A 65 16.93 -7.39 -14.20
N HIS A 66 16.50 -7.78 -13.00
CA HIS A 66 17.05 -8.88 -12.25
C HIS A 66 15.94 -9.75 -11.69
N TYR A 67 16.23 -11.02 -11.49
CA TYR A 67 15.33 -12.00 -10.90
C TYR A 67 15.84 -12.39 -9.51
N SER A 68 14.91 -12.56 -8.58
CA SER A 68 15.17 -13.11 -7.24
C SER A 68 14.15 -14.20 -6.92
N ARG A 69 14.61 -15.22 -6.23
CA ARG A 69 13.78 -16.30 -5.68
C ARG A 69 13.93 -16.30 -4.16
N SER A 70 12.82 -16.13 -3.44
CA SER A 70 12.82 -16.17 -1.98
C SER A 70 12.88 -17.62 -1.47
N ASP A 71 13.11 -17.78 -0.17
CA ASP A 71 12.79 -19.03 0.51
C ASP A 71 11.29 -19.34 0.36
N VAL A 72 10.94 -20.62 0.19
CA VAL A 72 9.56 -21.08 0.02
C VAL A 72 8.66 -20.79 1.23
N ASN A 73 9.26 -20.60 2.41
CA ASN A 73 8.56 -20.24 3.65
C ASN A 73 8.49 -18.72 3.87
N ASP A 74 9.01 -17.91 2.94
CA ASP A 74 9.10 -16.46 3.06
C ASP A 74 8.61 -15.74 1.79
N VAL A 75 7.31 -15.88 1.52
CA VAL A 75 6.67 -15.46 0.25
C VAL A 75 5.58 -14.39 0.41
N ALA A 76 5.30 -13.98 1.65
CA ALA A 76 4.22 -13.05 1.99
C ALA A 76 4.41 -12.36 3.35
N ARG A 77 3.56 -11.36 3.62
CA ARG A 77 3.41 -10.79 4.96
C ARG A 77 2.85 -11.85 5.92
N THR A 78 3.29 -11.81 7.17
CA THR A 78 2.80 -12.70 8.24
C THR A 78 2.04 -11.87 9.28
N GLU A 79 0.75 -11.61 9.01
CA GLU A 79 -0.09 -10.73 9.86
C GLU A 79 -0.13 -11.22 11.32
N GLN A 80 -0.20 -12.53 11.54
CA GLN A 80 -0.19 -13.17 12.85
C GLN A 80 1.14 -13.04 13.62
N LEU A 81 2.23 -12.69 12.93
CA LEU A 81 3.57 -12.45 13.50
C LEU A 81 3.95 -10.97 13.48
N THR A 82 2.99 -10.10 13.18
CA THR A 82 3.15 -8.65 13.14
C THR A 82 2.51 -8.03 14.39
N PHE A 83 3.27 -7.26 15.16
CA PHE A 83 2.85 -6.74 16.47
C PHE A 83 2.98 -5.22 16.57
N ILE A 84 2.04 -4.61 17.29
CA ILE A 84 2.13 -3.24 17.82
C ILE A 84 2.44 -3.36 19.32
N CYS A 85 3.61 -2.86 19.72
CA CYS A 85 4.14 -2.99 21.07
C CYS A 85 4.02 -1.64 21.81
N SER A 86 2.78 -1.20 22.02
CA SER A 86 2.48 -0.01 22.82
C SER A 86 2.63 -0.31 24.32
N ARG A 87 2.86 0.73 25.14
CA ARG A 87 3.01 0.56 26.61
C ARG A 87 1.73 0.03 27.26
N ASP A 88 0.56 0.51 26.82
CA ASP A 88 -0.74 -0.05 27.18
C ASP A 88 -1.26 -0.93 26.03
N LYS A 89 -1.70 -2.16 26.35
CA LYS A 89 -2.35 -3.07 25.40
C LYS A 89 -3.57 -2.45 24.71
N ASN A 90 -4.32 -1.63 25.43
CA ASN A 90 -5.52 -0.98 24.89
C ASN A 90 -5.19 0.04 23.80
N ASP A 91 -3.96 0.59 23.80
CA ASP A 91 -3.53 1.53 22.77
C ASP A 91 -3.14 0.87 21.45
N ALA A 92 -2.87 -0.44 21.42
CA ALA A 92 -2.83 -1.22 20.18
C ALA A 92 -4.24 -1.55 19.68
N GLY A 93 -5.16 -1.88 20.60
CA GLY A 93 -6.57 -2.15 20.30
C GLY A 93 -6.85 -3.50 19.66
N VAL A 94 -8.13 -3.76 19.38
CA VAL A 94 -8.66 -5.09 19.02
C VAL A 94 -8.36 -5.57 17.60
N THR A 95 -7.81 -4.69 16.77
CA THR A 95 -7.41 -4.99 15.38
C THR A 95 -5.94 -5.39 15.26
N ASN A 96 -5.15 -5.18 16.32
CA ASN A 96 -3.71 -5.41 16.33
C ASN A 96 -3.34 -6.58 17.24
N ASN A 97 -2.30 -7.33 16.85
CA ASN A 97 -1.63 -8.19 17.80
C ASN A 97 -0.75 -7.30 18.70
N TRP A 98 -0.91 -7.44 20.00
CA TRP A 98 -0.13 -6.71 20.99
C TRP A 98 0.87 -7.64 21.68
N MET A 99 2.06 -7.12 21.92
CA MET A 99 3.09 -7.74 22.76
C MET A 99 3.63 -6.66 23.70
N ASP A 100 3.88 -7.01 24.95
CA ASP A 100 4.53 -6.08 25.88
C ASP A 100 5.87 -5.60 25.29
N PRO A 101 6.16 -4.30 25.28
CA PRO A 101 7.37 -3.78 24.63
C PRO A 101 8.66 -4.33 25.25
N GLN A 102 8.72 -4.53 26.57
CA GLN A 102 9.91 -5.10 27.22
C GLN A 102 10.07 -6.57 26.87
N GLU A 103 8.97 -7.33 26.84
CA GLU A 103 8.96 -8.71 26.36
C GLU A 103 9.44 -8.80 24.90
N ALA A 104 8.92 -7.93 24.03
CA ALA A 104 9.27 -7.89 22.61
C ALA A 104 10.76 -7.59 22.42
N TYR A 105 11.29 -6.55 23.07
CA TYR A 105 12.72 -6.22 22.99
C TYR A 105 13.60 -7.36 23.51
N ARG A 106 13.23 -8.01 24.63
CA ARG A 106 13.98 -9.16 25.16
C ARG A 106 13.96 -10.33 24.16
N LYS A 107 12.78 -10.72 23.70
CA LYS A 107 12.57 -11.87 22.81
C LYS A 107 13.28 -11.68 21.48
N LEU A 108 13.09 -10.54 20.81
CA LEU A 108 13.74 -10.28 19.54
C LEU A 108 15.25 -10.05 19.74
N GLY A 109 15.66 -9.43 20.84
CA GLY A 109 17.08 -9.25 21.17
C GLY A 109 17.82 -10.57 21.32
N GLU A 110 17.17 -11.60 21.88
CA GLU A 110 17.72 -12.96 21.91
C GLU A 110 17.88 -13.57 20.51
N ILE A 111 16.94 -13.32 19.60
CA ILE A 111 17.02 -13.80 18.20
C ILE A 111 18.11 -13.05 17.43
N PHE A 112 18.22 -11.73 17.61
CA PHE A 112 19.24 -10.90 16.96
C PHE A 112 20.65 -11.12 17.50
N ARG A 113 20.79 -11.62 18.74
CA ARG A 113 22.10 -11.81 19.34
C ARG A 113 22.98 -12.71 18.47
N ASN A 114 24.07 -12.15 17.95
CA ASN A 114 24.99 -12.81 17.01
C ASN A 114 24.38 -13.21 15.65
N SER A 115 23.17 -12.75 15.29
CA SER A 115 22.46 -13.23 14.11
C SER A 115 23.11 -12.84 12.77
N MET A 116 24.01 -11.85 12.78
CA MET A 116 24.69 -11.35 11.58
C MET A 116 26.15 -11.83 11.45
N ARG A 117 26.61 -12.77 12.28
CA ARG A 117 27.95 -13.36 12.11
C ARG A 117 28.10 -13.96 10.70
N GLY A 118 29.24 -13.72 10.05
CA GLY A 118 29.45 -14.13 8.66
C GLY A 118 28.79 -13.22 7.63
N ARG A 119 28.13 -12.13 8.05
CA ARG A 119 27.39 -11.22 7.16
C ARG A 119 27.82 -9.77 7.37
N THR A 120 27.56 -8.96 6.35
CA THR A 120 27.69 -7.50 6.41
C THR A 120 26.40 -6.91 6.96
N MET A 121 26.49 -6.00 7.93
CA MET A 121 25.38 -5.12 8.30
C MET A 121 25.41 -3.88 7.39
N TYR A 122 24.40 -3.74 6.55
CA TYR A 122 24.16 -2.55 5.75
C TYR A 122 23.36 -1.53 6.55
N VAL A 123 23.85 -0.29 6.58
CA VAL A 123 23.16 0.88 7.13
C VAL A 123 22.54 1.62 5.97
N ILE A 124 21.21 1.64 5.89
CA ILE A 124 20.44 2.32 4.84
C ILE A 124 19.76 3.55 5.45
N PRO A 125 20.35 4.74 5.36
CA PRO A 125 19.60 5.97 5.55
C PRO A 125 18.58 6.11 4.44
N PHE A 126 17.34 6.47 4.76
CA PHE A 126 16.31 6.70 3.76
C PHE A 126 15.33 7.79 4.17
N MET A 127 14.80 8.48 3.16
CA MET A 127 13.76 9.48 3.30
C MET A 127 12.45 8.97 2.68
N MET A 128 11.39 9.05 3.48
CA MET A 128 10.00 8.90 3.04
C MET A 128 9.40 10.28 2.78
N GLY A 129 8.78 10.45 1.62
CA GLY A 129 8.25 11.74 1.16
C GLY A 129 9.27 12.57 0.36
N PRO A 130 8.80 13.58 -0.38
CA PRO A 130 9.68 14.47 -1.14
C PRO A 130 10.61 15.29 -0.24
N PRO A 131 11.84 15.62 -0.70
CA PRO A 131 12.76 16.51 0.00
C PRO A 131 12.12 17.88 0.25
N GLY A 132 12.30 18.43 1.44
CA GLY A 132 11.70 19.71 1.84
C GLY A 132 10.20 19.65 2.18
N SER A 133 9.55 18.48 2.09
CA SER A 133 8.18 18.32 2.55
C SER A 133 8.07 18.46 4.08
N PRO A 134 7.05 19.13 4.63
CA PRO A 134 6.82 19.15 6.08
C PRO A 134 6.43 17.78 6.65
N LEU A 135 5.95 16.86 5.80
CA LEU A 135 5.58 15.51 6.23
C LEU A 135 6.73 14.50 6.13
N ARG A 136 7.88 14.87 5.54
CA ARG A 136 8.98 13.93 5.31
C ARG A 136 9.39 13.22 6.61
N LYS A 137 9.77 11.96 6.50
CA LYS A 137 10.34 11.19 7.62
C LYS A 137 11.65 10.56 7.20
N ILE A 138 12.64 10.67 8.08
CA ILE A 138 13.90 9.96 7.95
C ILE A 138 13.82 8.67 8.76
N GLY A 139 14.28 7.58 8.14
CA GLY A 139 14.55 6.32 8.83
C GLY A 139 16.00 5.89 8.56
N ILE A 140 16.56 5.16 9.50
CA ILE A 140 17.82 4.44 9.28
C ILE A 140 17.49 2.96 9.44
N GLN A 141 17.66 2.19 8.36
CA GLN A 141 17.44 0.75 8.36
C GLN A 141 18.76 -0.01 8.40
N LEU A 142 18.94 -0.85 9.42
CA LEU A 142 20.02 -1.82 9.50
C LEU A 142 19.53 -3.16 8.96
N THR A 143 20.29 -3.79 8.08
CA THR A 143 19.92 -5.07 7.46
C THR A 143 21.15 -5.90 7.14
N ASP A 144 21.02 -7.22 7.15
CA ASP A 144 22.05 -8.16 6.66
C ASP A 144 21.76 -8.68 5.24
N SER A 145 20.81 -8.08 4.52
CA SER A 145 20.35 -8.50 3.19
C SER A 145 20.61 -7.45 2.12
N ARG A 146 21.39 -7.82 1.09
CA ARG A 146 21.62 -6.97 -0.11
C ARG A 146 20.36 -6.78 -0.94
N TYR A 147 19.53 -7.81 -1.04
CA TYR A 147 18.22 -7.72 -1.69
C TYR A 147 17.37 -6.59 -1.07
N VAL A 148 17.36 -6.48 0.26
CA VAL A 148 16.66 -5.40 0.96
C VAL A 148 17.26 -4.03 0.63
N VAL A 149 18.59 -3.89 0.58
CA VAL A 149 19.25 -2.64 0.20
C VAL A 149 18.82 -2.19 -1.20
N LEU A 150 18.88 -3.09 -2.18
CA LEU A 150 18.54 -2.79 -3.58
C LEU A 150 17.07 -2.41 -3.75
N ASN A 151 16.16 -3.10 -3.05
CA ASN A 151 14.73 -2.76 -3.09
C ASN A 151 14.43 -1.45 -2.35
N MET A 152 15.04 -1.19 -1.19
CA MET A 152 14.89 0.08 -0.46
C MET A 152 15.41 1.26 -1.28
N ARG A 153 16.47 1.07 -2.08
CA ARG A 153 16.95 2.09 -3.04
C ARG A 153 15.90 2.46 -4.09
N ILE A 154 15.09 1.50 -4.54
CA ILE A 154 14.01 1.76 -5.49
C ILE A 154 12.80 2.40 -4.78
N MET A 155 12.44 1.87 -3.61
CA MET A 155 11.19 2.22 -2.91
C MET A 155 11.27 3.50 -2.08
N THR A 156 12.48 3.98 -1.77
CA THR A 156 12.71 5.18 -0.95
C THR A 156 13.83 6.04 -1.53
N ARG A 157 13.94 7.29 -1.04
CA ARG A 157 15.11 8.15 -1.32
C ARG A 157 16.25 7.73 -0.38
N ALA A 158 17.01 6.70 -0.77
CA ALA A 158 18.05 6.10 0.05
C ALA A 158 19.41 6.80 -0.10
N GLY A 159 20.22 6.77 0.96
CA GLY A 159 21.61 7.22 0.98
C GLY A 159 21.81 8.65 1.46
N ARG A 160 22.75 9.37 0.83
CA ARG A 160 23.22 10.71 1.26
C ARG A 160 22.09 11.71 1.46
N ILE A 161 21.12 11.72 0.57
CA ILE A 161 19.98 12.64 0.61
C ILE A 161 19.24 12.61 1.96
N ALA A 162 19.11 11.44 2.58
CA ALA A 162 18.43 11.28 3.86
C ALA A 162 19.31 11.74 5.03
N LEU A 163 20.63 11.52 4.96
CA LEU A 163 21.57 11.96 6.00
C LEU A 163 21.78 13.47 5.99
N ASP A 164 21.92 14.06 4.79
CA ASP A 164 22.09 15.50 4.62
C ASP A 164 20.88 16.26 5.17
N ASP A 165 19.67 15.73 4.92
CA ASP A 165 18.42 16.29 5.39
C ASP A 165 18.11 16.03 6.87
N LEU A 166 18.65 14.94 7.45
CA LEU A 166 18.63 14.68 8.89
C LEU A 166 19.57 15.62 9.65
N GLY A 167 20.73 15.95 9.06
CA GLY A 167 21.77 16.74 9.69
C GLY A 167 22.23 16.12 11.02
N ALA A 168 22.27 16.94 12.07
CA ALA A 168 22.64 16.50 13.42
C ALA A 168 21.46 15.99 14.27
N SER A 169 20.24 15.96 13.73
CA SER A 169 19.03 15.58 14.49
C SER A 169 19.02 14.11 14.88
N GLY A 170 18.60 13.80 16.11
CA GLY A 170 18.32 12.43 16.56
C GLY A 170 16.91 11.94 16.23
N ASP A 171 16.10 12.73 15.53
CA ASP A 171 14.71 12.42 15.18
C ASP A 171 14.64 11.61 13.88
N PHE A 172 14.91 10.31 13.99
CA PHE A 172 14.77 9.34 12.91
C PHE A 172 14.10 8.07 13.40
N THR A 173 13.44 7.36 12.49
CA THR A 173 12.87 6.03 12.78
C THR A 173 13.98 5.00 12.82
N ARG A 174 14.08 4.27 13.94
CA ARG A 174 15.07 3.20 14.13
C ARG A 174 14.53 1.90 13.56
N CYS A 175 15.11 1.41 12.47
CA CYS A 175 14.66 0.21 11.79
C CYS A 175 15.71 -0.90 11.86
N LEU A 176 15.56 -1.89 12.73
CA LEU A 176 16.43 -3.07 12.76
C LEU A 176 15.80 -4.21 11.96
N HIS A 177 16.51 -4.73 10.97
CA HIS A 177 16.13 -5.90 10.19
C HIS A 177 17.24 -6.95 10.20
N GLY A 178 16.88 -8.24 10.20
CA GLY A 178 17.83 -9.32 9.99
C GLY A 178 17.15 -10.62 9.54
N MET A 179 17.76 -11.31 8.57
CA MET A 179 17.25 -12.60 8.08
C MET A 179 17.35 -13.70 9.14
N ALA A 180 18.36 -13.62 10.02
CA ALA A 180 18.67 -14.66 11.00
C ALA A 180 18.74 -16.06 10.35
N ASP A 181 17.96 -17.03 10.85
CA ASP A 181 17.86 -18.39 10.32
C ASP A 181 16.65 -18.61 9.40
N LEU A 182 15.89 -17.55 9.08
CA LEU A 182 14.62 -17.58 8.34
C LEU A 182 13.56 -18.55 8.90
N ASN A 183 13.73 -19.03 10.14
CA ASN A 183 12.79 -19.96 10.75
C ASN A 183 11.44 -19.25 10.98
N PRO A 184 10.32 -19.73 10.39
CA PRO A 184 9.01 -19.12 10.56
C PRO A 184 8.54 -19.03 12.02
N GLU A 185 8.97 -19.94 12.89
CA GLU A 185 8.63 -19.93 14.32
C GLU A 185 9.36 -18.82 15.11
N ARG A 186 10.45 -18.30 14.53
CA ARG A 186 11.28 -17.23 15.08
C ARG A 186 11.14 -15.93 14.28
N ARG A 187 10.10 -15.81 13.46
CA ARG A 187 9.79 -14.61 12.67
C ARG A 187 8.92 -13.66 13.46
N PHE A 188 9.33 -12.39 13.53
CA PHE A 188 8.58 -11.33 14.21
C PHE A 188 8.75 -10.01 13.50
N ILE A 189 7.66 -9.24 13.37
CA ILE A 189 7.68 -7.87 12.85
C ILE A 189 7.02 -6.96 13.89
N CYS A 190 7.84 -6.38 14.76
CA CYS A 190 7.40 -5.58 15.91
C CYS A 190 7.58 -4.08 15.65
N HIS A 191 6.55 -3.31 16.01
CA HIS A 191 6.53 -1.85 15.91
C HIS A 191 6.38 -1.28 17.31
N PHE A 192 7.18 -0.28 17.65
CA PHE A 192 7.19 0.41 18.95
C PHE A 192 6.84 1.88 18.69
N PRO A 193 5.54 2.24 18.64
CA PRO A 193 5.12 3.58 18.21
C PRO A 193 5.69 4.71 19.06
N GLU A 194 5.69 4.54 20.39
CA GLU A 194 6.18 5.52 21.36
C GLU A 194 7.70 5.73 21.28
N ASP A 195 8.45 4.71 20.83
CA ASP A 195 9.91 4.74 20.74
C ASP A 195 10.40 5.05 19.30
N ASN A 196 9.48 5.29 18.37
CA ASN A 196 9.74 5.47 16.94
C ASN A 196 10.68 4.39 16.35
N THR A 197 10.37 3.12 16.66
CA THR A 197 11.27 1.99 16.40
C THR A 197 10.53 0.81 15.75
N ILE A 198 11.21 0.09 14.85
CA ILE A 198 10.73 -1.08 14.13
C ILE A 198 11.80 -2.17 14.20
N TRP A 199 11.46 -3.36 14.69
CA TRP A 199 12.35 -4.53 14.68
C TRP A 199 11.69 -5.67 13.90
N SER A 200 12.38 -6.17 12.86
CA SER A 200 11.90 -7.25 12.01
C SER A 200 12.96 -8.34 11.84
N VAL A 201 12.59 -9.59 12.13
CA VAL A 201 13.54 -10.71 12.09
C VAL A 201 12.92 -11.95 11.46
N GLY A 202 13.73 -12.74 10.75
CA GLY A 202 13.32 -14.05 10.22
C GLY A 202 12.57 -13.99 8.89
N SER A 203 12.65 -12.88 8.15
CA SER A 203 12.05 -12.70 6.82
C SER A 203 12.84 -11.67 6.03
N ALA A 204 13.10 -11.91 4.75
CA ALA A 204 13.64 -10.97 3.78
C ALA A 204 12.58 -10.46 2.78
N TYR A 205 11.35 -10.99 2.86
CA TYR A 205 10.32 -10.72 1.87
C TYR A 205 9.60 -9.38 2.07
N GLY A 206 9.67 -8.51 1.06
CA GLY A 206 8.76 -7.40 0.83
C GLY A 206 8.35 -6.62 2.08
N GLY A 207 7.06 -6.63 2.40
CA GLY A 207 6.50 -5.85 3.52
C GLY A 207 7.00 -6.20 4.93
N ASN A 208 7.72 -7.32 5.10
CA ASN A 208 8.35 -7.65 6.38
C ASN A 208 9.77 -7.05 6.48
N ALA A 209 10.43 -6.80 5.34
CA ALA A 209 11.84 -6.43 5.29
C ALA A 209 12.10 -5.02 4.74
N LEU A 210 11.21 -4.49 3.89
CA LEU A 210 11.27 -3.10 3.39
C LEU A 210 10.61 -2.18 4.42
N LEU A 211 11.35 -1.84 5.47
CA LEU A 211 10.77 -1.23 6.68
C LEU A 211 10.27 0.20 6.46
N GLY A 212 10.72 0.88 5.40
CA GLY A 212 10.15 2.16 4.97
C GLY A 212 8.69 2.05 4.50
N LYS A 213 8.27 0.89 3.97
CA LYS A 213 6.97 0.70 3.32
C LYS A 213 5.81 0.59 4.32
N LYS A 214 5.33 -0.61 4.65
CA LYS A 214 4.14 -0.77 5.51
C LYS A 214 4.47 -0.48 6.98
N CYS A 215 5.68 -0.79 7.41
CA CYS A 215 6.10 -0.67 8.81
C CYS A 215 6.23 0.81 9.23
N LEU A 216 7.02 1.60 8.50
CA LEU A 216 7.09 3.04 8.74
C LEU A 216 5.90 3.77 8.13
N ALA A 217 5.68 3.72 6.81
CA ALA A 217 4.77 4.66 6.19
C ALA A 217 3.27 4.44 6.47
N LEU A 218 2.87 3.32 7.10
CA LEU A 218 1.51 3.13 7.61
C LEU A 218 1.44 2.89 9.12
N ARG A 219 2.16 1.92 9.68
CA ARG A 219 1.99 1.59 11.12
C ARG A 219 2.55 2.69 12.02
N ILE A 220 3.86 2.90 12.01
CA ILE A 220 4.46 4.02 12.76
C ILE A 220 3.91 5.35 12.23
N GLY A 221 3.74 5.48 10.91
CA GLY A 221 3.23 6.66 10.23
C GLY A 221 1.83 7.08 10.69
N SER A 222 0.91 6.14 10.93
CA SER A 222 -0.45 6.46 11.41
C SER A 222 -0.44 6.94 12.86
N TYR A 223 0.42 6.38 13.70
CA TYR A 223 0.64 6.88 15.07
C TYR A 223 1.26 8.28 15.07
N LEU A 224 2.30 8.51 14.26
CA LEU A 224 2.91 9.82 14.09
C LEU A 224 1.92 10.82 13.48
N GLY A 225 1.11 10.39 12.50
CA GLY A 225 0.04 11.19 11.91
C GLY A 225 -0.94 11.67 12.96
N ARG A 226 -1.47 10.78 13.80
CA ARG A 226 -2.36 11.16 14.90
C ARG A 226 -1.71 12.18 15.84
N THR A 227 -0.50 11.89 16.32
CA THR A 227 0.19 12.71 17.33
C THR A 227 0.66 14.07 16.79
N GLN A 228 0.90 14.17 15.48
CA GLN A 228 1.37 15.39 14.81
C GLN A 228 0.28 16.08 13.97
N GLY A 229 -0.94 15.56 13.96
CA GLY A 229 -2.11 16.20 13.33
C GLY A 229 -2.21 16.04 11.81
N TRP A 230 -1.65 14.98 11.22
CA TRP A 230 -1.76 14.57 9.82
C TRP A 230 -2.25 13.10 9.69
N MET A 231 -2.32 12.52 8.51
CA MET A 231 -2.89 11.18 8.27
C MET A 231 -1.99 10.34 7.38
N ALA A 232 -1.76 9.07 7.76
CA ALA A 232 -1.04 8.10 6.95
C ALA A 232 -2.00 6.99 6.54
N GLU A 233 -2.32 6.91 5.25
CA GLU A 233 -3.41 6.07 4.77
C GLU A 233 -2.97 5.14 3.65
N HIS A 234 -3.56 3.95 3.63
CA HIS A 234 -3.35 2.95 2.59
C HIS A 234 -4.14 3.30 1.32
N MET A 235 -3.77 4.40 0.70
CA MET A 235 -4.47 4.97 -0.45
C MET A 235 -3.55 5.21 -1.63
N LEU A 236 -4.06 4.97 -2.84
CA LEU A 236 -3.44 5.53 -4.04
C LEU A 236 -3.60 7.04 -4.10
N LEU A 237 -2.82 7.69 -4.96
CA LEU A 237 -2.92 9.10 -5.30
C LEU A 237 -2.81 9.28 -6.82
N MET A 238 -3.82 9.90 -7.42
CA MET A 238 -3.89 10.12 -8.86
C MET A 238 -4.45 11.50 -9.21
N GLY A 239 -4.01 12.05 -10.33
CA GLY A 239 -4.56 13.26 -10.95
C GLY A 239 -5.41 12.89 -12.17
N ILE A 240 -6.56 13.54 -12.35
CA ILE A 240 -7.42 13.42 -13.53
C ILE A 240 -7.39 14.76 -14.25
N GLU A 241 -6.80 14.78 -15.43
CA GLU A 241 -6.78 15.95 -16.32
C GLU A 241 -7.94 15.85 -17.31
N ASN A 242 -8.78 16.89 -17.35
CA ASN A 242 -9.88 16.97 -18.29
C ASN A 242 -9.42 17.51 -19.67
N PRO A 243 -10.26 17.48 -20.71
CA PRO A 243 -9.90 17.98 -22.04
C PRO A 243 -9.54 19.47 -22.12
N GLN A 244 -9.78 20.25 -21.05
CA GLN A 244 -9.40 21.66 -20.94
C GLN A 244 -8.07 21.85 -20.19
N GLY A 245 -7.36 20.76 -19.84
CA GLY A 245 -6.09 20.80 -19.12
C GLY A 245 -6.20 21.01 -17.61
N ARG A 246 -7.41 20.97 -17.04
CA ARG A 246 -7.62 21.12 -15.59
C ARG A 246 -7.40 19.78 -14.89
N VAL A 247 -6.49 19.77 -13.91
CA VAL A 247 -6.21 18.57 -13.09
C VAL A 247 -6.97 18.61 -11.77
N ARG A 248 -7.61 17.50 -11.41
CA ARG A 248 -8.19 17.25 -10.09
C ARG A 248 -7.56 16.01 -9.46
N TYR A 249 -7.25 16.07 -8.17
CA TYR A 249 -6.58 14.96 -7.49
C TYR A 249 -7.55 14.16 -6.63
N VAL A 250 -7.36 12.85 -6.67
CA VAL A 250 -8.20 11.87 -5.98
C VAL A 250 -7.29 10.91 -5.24
N THR A 251 -7.70 10.56 -4.02
CA THR A 251 -7.08 9.47 -3.26
C THR A 251 -8.09 8.37 -3.00
N ALA A 252 -7.64 7.12 -2.98
CA ALA A 252 -8.56 6.00 -2.83
C ALA A 252 -8.00 4.82 -2.03
N ALA A 253 -8.75 4.40 -1.01
CA ALA A 253 -8.47 3.23 -0.20
C ALA A 253 -9.20 2.01 -0.76
N PHE A 254 -8.41 0.95 -0.96
CA PHE A 254 -8.83 -0.35 -1.44
C PHE A 254 -8.01 -1.43 -0.71
N PRO A 255 -8.62 -2.51 -0.23
CA PRO A 255 -7.87 -3.65 0.27
C PRO A 255 -6.95 -4.25 -0.81
N SER A 256 -6.05 -5.13 -0.40
CA SER A 256 -5.18 -5.84 -1.34
C SER A 256 -6.03 -6.57 -2.41
N GLN A 257 -5.55 -6.59 -3.67
CA GLN A 257 -6.23 -7.23 -4.82
C GLN A 257 -7.62 -6.65 -5.18
N CYS A 258 -7.92 -5.43 -4.75
CA CYS A 258 -9.13 -4.69 -5.15
C CYS A 258 -8.87 -3.61 -6.23
N GLY A 259 -7.76 -3.73 -6.98
CA GLY A 259 -7.50 -2.92 -8.18
C GLY A 259 -6.80 -1.57 -7.95
N LYS A 260 -6.16 -1.37 -6.78
CA LYS A 260 -5.48 -0.11 -6.41
C LYS A 260 -4.45 0.34 -7.47
N THR A 261 -3.50 -0.53 -7.84
CA THR A 261 -2.46 -0.24 -8.86
C THR A 261 -3.05 -0.07 -10.27
N ASN A 262 -4.08 -0.83 -10.64
CA ASN A 262 -4.78 -0.63 -11.93
C ASN A 262 -5.45 0.74 -11.98
N LEU A 263 -6.03 1.20 -10.86
CA LEU A 263 -6.73 2.47 -10.82
C LEU A 263 -5.78 3.67 -10.79
N SER A 264 -4.68 3.59 -10.05
CA SER A 264 -3.68 4.67 -9.99
C SER A 264 -3.01 4.91 -11.34
N MET A 265 -2.83 3.85 -12.13
CA MET A 265 -2.21 3.87 -13.46
C MET A 265 -3.25 3.75 -14.60
N LEU A 266 -4.50 4.11 -14.34
CA LEU A 266 -5.61 3.92 -15.28
C LEU A 266 -5.32 4.57 -16.63
N VAL A 267 -5.61 3.86 -17.72
CA VAL A 267 -5.64 4.44 -19.07
C VAL A 267 -7.08 4.79 -19.41
N PRO A 268 -7.39 6.07 -19.69
CA PRO A 268 -8.73 6.47 -20.11
C PRO A 268 -9.23 5.67 -21.32
N PRO A 269 -10.52 5.29 -21.36
CA PRO A 269 -11.07 4.55 -22.49
C PRO A 269 -11.11 5.45 -23.73
N LYS A 270 -10.99 4.85 -24.92
CA LYS A 270 -11.01 5.57 -26.20
C LYS A 270 -12.27 6.43 -26.39
N SER A 271 -13.37 6.03 -25.77
CA SER A 271 -14.67 6.74 -25.79
C SER A 271 -14.72 7.98 -24.90
N LEU A 272 -13.67 8.28 -24.12
CA LEU A 272 -13.49 9.52 -23.36
C LEU A 272 -12.25 10.29 -23.86
N PRO A 273 -12.28 10.81 -25.10
CA PRO A 273 -11.13 11.49 -25.68
C PRO A 273 -10.77 12.76 -24.90
N GLY A 274 -9.46 13.05 -24.81
CA GLY A 274 -8.93 14.26 -24.17
C GLY A 274 -8.75 14.16 -22.65
N TYR A 275 -9.27 13.13 -21.99
CA TYR A 275 -8.93 12.85 -20.59
C TYR A 275 -7.55 12.22 -20.47
N ARG A 276 -6.82 12.58 -19.41
CA ARG A 276 -5.58 11.92 -19.00
C ARG A 276 -5.61 11.61 -17.51
N VAL A 277 -4.92 10.55 -17.13
CA VAL A 277 -4.72 10.18 -15.73
C VAL A 277 -3.22 10.22 -15.44
N TRP A 278 -2.89 10.85 -14.32
CA TRP A 278 -1.54 11.03 -13.81
C TRP A 278 -1.35 10.22 -12.53
N THR A 279 -0.35 9.35 -12.49
CA THR A 279 0.03 8.53 -11.34
C THR A 279 0.94 9.33 -10.41
N LEU A 280 0.58 9.45 -9.12
CA LEU A 280 1.47 10.01 -8.09
C LEU A 280 1.93 8.94 -7.09
N GLY A 281 1.07 7.95 -6.81
CA GLY A 281 1.39 6.81 -5.96
C GLY A 281 0.28 5.76 -6.04
N ASP A 282 0.64 4.49 -5.86
CA ASP A 282 -0.32 3.39 -6.01
C ASP A 282 -0.70 2.72 -4.70
N ASP A 283 -0.13 3.10 -3.55
CA ASP A 283 -0.24 2.31 -2.33
C ASP A 283 -0.42 3.15 -1.05
N ILE A 284 0.36 4.22 -0.87
CA ILE A 284 0.37 5.03 0.36
C ILE A 284 0.17 6.50 0.04
N ALA A 285 -0.68 7.17 0.83
CA ALA A 285 -0.84 8.61 0.81
C ALA A 285 -0.67 9.18 2.23
N TRP A 286 0.19 10.18 2.35
CA TRP A 286 0.27 11.01 3.55
C TRP A 286 -0.47 12.30 3.33
N MET A 287 -1.44 12.60 4.19
CA MET A 287 -2.35 13.72 4.03
C MET A 287 -2.31 14.69 5.20
N TYR A 288 -2.40 15.98 4.92
CA TYR A 288 -2.38 17.03 5.94
C TYR A 288 -3.22 18.23 5.50
N ILE A 289 -3.58 19.09 6.46
CA ILE A 289 -4.25 20.34 6.16
C ILE A 289 -3.20 21.34 5.68
N GLY A 290 -3.24 21.69 4.40
CA GLY A 290 -2.33 22.63 3.79
C GLY A 290 -2.57 24.08 4.25
N PRO A 291 -1.69 25.02 3.87
CA PRO A 291 -1.78 26.42 4.28
C PRO A 291 -3.10 27.11 3.90
N ASP A 292 -3.74 26.67 2.81
CA ASP A 292 -5.03 27.19 2.36
C ASP A 292 -6.24 26.51 3.03
N GLY A 293 -6.01 25.61 3.98
CA GLY A 293 -7.03 24.88 4.73
C GLY A 293 -7.66 23.68 4.00
N ARG A 294 -7.23 23.33 2.77
CA ARG A 294 -7.65 22.10 2.09
C ARG A 294 -6.81 20.91 2.57
N LEU A 295 -7.32 19.70 2.32
CA LEU A 295 -6.55 18.47 2.51
C LEU A 295 -5.57 18.31 1.34
N TYR A 296 -4.28 18.24 1.62
CA TYR A 296 -3.22 17.94 0.67
C TYR A 296 -2.73 16.52 0.89
N ALA A 297 -2.25 15.87 -0.18
CA ALA A 297 -1.66 14.53 -0.11
C ALA A 297 -0.35 14.44 -0.90
N LEU A 298 0.55 13.58 -0.44
CA LEU A 298 1.76 13.17 -1.17
C LEU A 298 1.99 11.67 -1.05
N ASN A 299 2.74 11.12 -2.00
CA ASN A 299 3.23 9.75 -1.94
C ASN A 299 4.58 9.72 -1.20
N PRO A 300 4.71 8.96 -0.10
CA PRO A 300 5.98 8.84 0.58
C PRO A 300 7.01 7.95 -0.16
N GLU A 301 6.57 7.10 -1.08
CA GLU A 301 7.40 6.11 -1.79
C GLU A 301 7.99 6.66 -3.11
N THR A 302 9.06 6.02 -3.61
CA THR A 302 9.70 6.34 -4.92
C THR A 302 9.64 5.21 -5.94
N GLY A 303 8.95 4.12 -5.61
CA GLY A 303 8.85 2.95 -6.44
C GLY A 303 7.52 2.24 -6.27
N PHE A 304 7.27 1.27 -7.15
CA PHE A 304 6.14 0.36 -7.07
C PHE A 304 6.62 -1.01 -6.61
N PHE A 305 5.92 -1.57 -5.62
CA PHE A 305 6.09 -2.96 -5.18
C PHE A 305 4.84 -3.76 -5.52
N GLY A 306 4.58 -3.87 -6.83
CA GLY A 306 3.32 -4.37 -7.38
C GLY A 306 3.22 -5.89 -7.40
N VAL A 307 1.99 -6.42 -7.31
CA VAL A 307 1.70 -7.84 -7.54
C VAL A 307 1.85 -8.12 -9.04
N ALA A 308 2.63 -9.13 -9.41
CA ALA A 308 2.81 -9.48 -10.82
C ALA A 308 1.58 -10.18 -11.44
N PRO A 309 1.06 -11.30 -10.87
CA PRO A 309 -0.08 -12.03 -11.45
C PRO A 309 -1.30 -11.15 -11.75
N GLY A 310 -1.89 -11.30 -12.92
CA GLY A 310 -2.99 -10.46 -13.41
C GLY A 310 -2.58 -9.15 -14.11
N THR A 311 -1.31 -8.72 -13.98
CA THR A 311 -0.79 -7.55 -14.69
C THR A 311 -0.49 -7.89 -16.15
N ASN A 312 -1.12 -7.20 -17.09
CA ASN A 312 -0.89 -7.39 -18.54
C ASN A 312 -1.28 -6.12 -19.32
N TYR A 313 -1.05 -6.11 -20.64
CA TYR A 313 -1.36 -4.95 -21.49
C TYR A 313 -2.86 -4.63 -21.62
N LYS A 314 -3.74 -5.58 -21.29
CA LYS A 314 -5.19 -5.36 -21.28
C LYS A 314 -5.65 -4.70 -19.97
N THR A 315 -5.04 -5.07 -18.84
CA THR A 315 -5.46 -4.64 -17.50
C THR A 315 -4.68 -3.44 -16.97
N ASN A 316 -3.39 -3.33 -17.29
CA ASN A 316 -2.51 -2.25 -16.87
C ASN A 316 -1.29 -2.09 -17.80
N PRO A 317 -1.47 -1.49 -19.00
CA PRO A 317 -0.38 -1.26 -19.94
C PRO A 317 0.71 -0.33 -19.37
N ASN A 318 0.33 0.64 -18.52
CA ASN A 318 1.31 1.52 -17.85
C ASN A 318 2.24 0.73 -16.94
N ALA A 319 1.73 -0.21 -16.14
CA ALA A 319 2.57 -1.09 -15.33
C ALA A 319 3.49 -1.95 -16.21
N MET A 320 2.96 -2.53 -17.30
CA MET A 320 3.76 -3.32 -18.24
C MET A 320 4.93 -2.54 -18.82
N GLU A 321 4.73 -1.27 -19.20
CA GLU A 321 5.83 -0.41 -19.67
C GLU A 321 6.79 0.00 -18.55
N THR A 322 6.28 0.20 -17.33
CA THR A 322 7.10 0.56 -16.16
C THR A 322 8.13 -0.52 -15.84
N ILE A 323 7.73 -1.79 -15.91
CA ILE A 323 8.54 -2.94 -15.44
C ILE A 323 9.57 -3.46 -16.46
N ARG A 324 9.60 -2.93 -17.69
CA ARG A 324 10.47 -3.47 -18.77
C ARG A 324 11.96 -3.24 -18.54
N ARG A 325 12.31 -2.34 -17.63
CA ARG A 325 13.71 -2.00 -17.32
C ARG A 325 13.92 -1.71 -15.85
N ASN A 326 15.18 -1.85 -15.39
CA ASN A 326 15.60 -1.52 -14.02
C ASN A 326 14.68 -2.08 -12.92
N THR A 327 14.13 -3.27 -13.13
CA THR A 327 13.11 -3.87 -12.26
C THR A 327 13.64 -5.14 -11.61
N ILE A 328 13.37 -5.31 -10.33
CA ILE A 328 13.64 -6.56 -9.61
C ILE A 328 12.35 -7.36 -9.56
N PHE A 329 12.34 -8.54 -10.20
CA PHE A 329 11.24 -9.49 -10.11
C PHE A 329 11.50 -10.48 -8.99
N THR A 330 10.47 -10.84 -8.21
CA THR A 330 10.59 -11.80 -7.10
C THR A 330 9.50 -12.86 -7.22
N ASN A 331 9.91 -14.13 -7.30
CA ASN A 331 9.04 -15.32 -7.33
C ASN A 331 8.08 -15.39 -8.54
N VAL A 332 8.45 -14.78 -9.67
CA VAL A 332 7.76 -15.03 -10.95
C VAL A 332 8.27 -16.32 -11.62
N LEU A 333 7.62 -16.77 -12.69
CA LEU A 333 8.19 -17.84 -13.52
C LEU A 333 9.35 -17.26 -14.33
N LYS A 334 10.46 -18.00 -14.41
CA LYS A 334 11.59 -17.67 -15.27
C LYS A 334 11.50 -18.49 -16.55
N THR A 335 11.52 -17.84 -17.70
CA THR A 335 11.46 -18.51 -19.01
C THR A 335 12.83 -18.96 -19.48
N ASP A 336 12.88 -19.96 -20.37
CA ASP A 336 14.14 -20.54 -20.87
C ASP A 336 15.01 -19.54 -21.64
N ASP A 337 14.40 -18.53 -22.27
CA ASP A 337 15.06 -17.43 -22.96
C ASP A 337 15.56 -16.31 -22.03
N GLY A 338 15.49 -16.52 -20.71
CA GLY A 338 15.96 -15.58 -19.71
C GLY A 338 15.00 -14.42 -19.42
N GLY A 339 13.74 -14.52 -19.83
CA GLY A 339 12.66 -13.60 -19.48
C GLY A 339 11.88 -14.00 -18.22
N VAL A 340 10.69 -13.40 -18.07
CA VAL A 340 9.76 -13.65 -16.97
C VAL A 340 8.33 -13.86 -17.47
N TRP A 341 7.56 -14.65 -16.73
CA TRP A 341 6.14 -14.85 -16.97
C TRP A 341 5.36 -15.00 -15.66
N TRP A 342 4.06 -14.75 -15.70
CA TRP A 342 3.12 -15.03 -14.61
C TRP A 342 1.73 -15.27 -15.15
N GLU A 343 0.86 -15.83 -14.30
CA GLU A 343 -0.53 -16.11 -14.63
C GLU A 343 -1.25 -14.86 -15.16
N GLU A 344 -1.89 -15.00 -16.31
CA GLU A 344 -2.63 -13.95 -17.02
C GLU A 344 -1.75 -12.85 -17.65
N MET A 345 -0.42 -12.99 -17.72
CA MET A 345 0.44 -12.04 -18.45
C MET A 345 0.19 -12.08 -19.97
N GLY A 346 0.04 -13.29 -20.50
CA GLY A 346 -0.06 -13.61 -21.92
C GLY A 346 -0.04 -15.14 -22.12
N PRO A 347 0.10 -15.64 -23.36
CA PRO A 347 0.28 -17.07 -23.60
C PRO A 347 1.40 -17.65 -22.73
N PRO A 348 1.19 -18.81 -22.08
CA PRO A 348 2.23 -19.43 -21.26
C PRO A 348 3.41 -19.91 -22.14
N PRO A 349 4.65 -19.88 -21.63
CA PRO A 349 5.76 -20.50 -22.32
C PRO A 349 5.58 -22.03 -22.35
N PRO A 350 6.19 -22.73 -23.33
CA PRO A 350 6.14 -24.20 -23.37
C PRO A 350 6.84 -24.84 -22.16
N HIS A 351 7.85 -24.16 -21.62
CA HIS A 351 8.62 -24.59 -20.46
C HIS A 351 9.21 -23.37 -19.73
N GLY A 352 9.48 -23.54 -18.44
CA GLY A 352 10.28 -22.60 -17.65
C GLY A 352 10.48 -23.13 -16.23
N ILE A 353 11.07 -22.30 -15.37
CA ILE A 353 11.29 -22.63 -13.96
C ILE A 353 10.30 -21.86 -13.10
N ASP A 354 9.47 -22.59 -12.34
CA ASP A 354 8.51 -21.97 -11.44
C ASP A 354 9.18 -21.20 -10.29
N TRP A 355 8.36 -20.45 -9.57
CA TRP A 355 8.77 -19.63 -8.43
C TRP A 355 9.45 -20.44 -7.31
N ALA A 356 9.20 -21.75 -7.21
CA ALA A 356 9.81 -22.65 -6.23
C ALA A 356 11.09 -23.33 -6.76
N GLY A 357 11.52 -23.01 -7.98
CA GLY A 357 12.72 -23.55 -8.59
C GLY A 357 12.54 -24.91 -9.27
N LYS A 358 11.32 -25.28 -9.68
CA LYS A 358 11.03 -26.57 -10.32
C LYS A 358 10.60 -26.40 -11.78
N ASP A 359 10.90 -27.38 -12.63
CA ASP A 359 10.48 -27.41 -14.04
C ASP A 359 8.96 -27.29 -14.19
N TRP A 360 8.52 -26.34 -14.98
CA TRP A 360 7.11 -26.01 -15.18
C TRP A 360 6.75 -26.01 -16.65
N THR A 361 5.57 -26.54 -16.96
CA THR A 361 4.94 -26.51 -18.28
C THR A 361 3.46 -26.14 -18.13
N PRO A 362 2.74 -25.77 -19.20
CA PRO A 362 1.31 -25.49 -19.14
C PRO A 362 0.45 -26.64 -18.59
N GLU A 363 0.94 -27.89 -18.66
CA GLU A 363 0.28 -29.09 -18.12
C GLU A 363 0.53 -29.30 -16.61
N SER A 364 1.35 -28.45 -16.00
CA SER A 364 1.64 -28.55 -14.56
C SER A 364 0.42 -28.16 -13.72
N ASN A 365 0.05 -29.00 -12.75
CA ASN A 365 -1.07 -28.76 -11.82
C ASN A 365 -0.75 -27.72 -10.71
N ARG A 366 0.13 -26.76 -11.00
CA ARG A 366 0.59 -25.73 -10.04
C ARG A 366 0.91 -24.44 -10.80
N PRO A 367 0.81 -23.25 -10.16
CA PRO A 367 1.13 -22.00 -10.83
C PRO A 367 2.64 -21.88 -11.08
N GLY A 368 2.99 -21.22 -12.19
CA GLY A 368 4.35 -20.89 -12.55
C GLY A 368 4.91 -19.77 -11.68
N ALA A 369 4.14 -18.69 -11.46
CA ALA A 369 4.51 -17.64 -10.54
C ALA A 369 3.83 -17.82 -9.17
N HIS A 370 4.45 -17.35 -8.10
CA HIS A 370 3.78 -17.32 -6.81
C HIS A 370 2.57 -16.34 -6.90
N PRO A 371 1.39 -16.63 -6.31
CA PRO A 371 0.23 -15.73 -6.38
C PRO A 371 0.47 -14.33 -5.79
N ASN A 372 1.46 -14.22 -4.91
CA ASN A 372 1.93 -12.96 -4.33
C ASN A 372 3.32 -12.56 -4.86
N SER A 373 3.76 -13.07 -6.01
CA SER A 373 5.00 -12.62 -6.66
C SER A 373 4.95 -11.14 -7.02
N ARG A 374 6.12 -10.52 -7.09
CA ARG A 374 6.26 -9.06 -7.11
C ARG A 374 7.20 -8.58 -8.19
N PHE A 375 6.95 -7.36 -8.64
CA PHE A 375 7.95 -6.52 -9.28
C PHE A 375 8.24 -5.31 -8.39
N THR A 376 9.51 -4.92 -8.31
CA THR A 376 9.96 -3.67 -7.69
C THR A 376 10.54 -2.77 -8.77
N SER A 377 9.86 -1.67 -9.09
CA SER A 377 10.23 -0.80 -10.21
C SER A 377 10.22 0.68 -9.83
N PRO A 378 11.16 1.51 -10.33
CA PRO A 378 11.18 2.94 -10.03
C PRO A 378 9.95 3.66 -10.57
N LEU A 379 9.34 4.52 -9.74
CA LEU A 379 8.09 5.20 -10.06
C LEU A 379 8.20 6.08 -11.31
N VAL A 380 9.35 6.73 -11.48
CA VAL A 380 9.67 7.63 -12.60
C VAL A 380 9.68 6.95 -13.97
N GLN A 381 9.66 5.61 -14.02
CA GLN A 381 9.54 4.86 -15.28
C GLN A 381 8.09 4.74 -15.76
N CYS A 382 7.11 5.10 -14.92
CA CYS A 382 5.71 5.01 -15.29
C CYS A 382 5.37 6.02 -16.38
N PRO A 383 4.82 5.59 -17.54
CA PRO A 383 4.47 6.50 -18.62
C PRO A 383 3.46 7.59 -18.20
N SER A 384 2.64 7.31 -17.19
CA SER A 384 1.65 8.24 -16.65
C SER A 384 2.12 8.96 -15.38
N VAL A 385 3.40 8.93 -15.03
CA VAL A 385 3.91 9.66 -13.84
C VAL A 385 3.54 11.13 -13.90
N SER A 386 2.94 11.64 -12.82
CA SER A 386 2.59 13.06 -12.70
C SER A 386 3.85 13.91 -12.56
N PRO A 387 3.93 15.10 -13.17
CA PRO A 387 5.01 16.05 -12.84
C PRO A 387 5.01 16.49 -11.36
N GLU A 388 3.88 16.31 -10.65
CA GLU A 388 3.71 16.69 -9.24
C GLU A 388 4.06 15.56 -8.26
N TRP A 389 4.56 14.40 -8.73
CA TRP A 389 4.80 13.22 -7.89
C TRP A 389 5.80 13.49 -6.74
N ASP A 390 6.77 14.38 -6.97
CA ASP A 390 7.82 14.78 -6.02
C ASP A 390 7.61 16.20 -5.46
N ASN A 391 6.38 16.75 -5.53
CA ASN A 391 6.11 18.08 -4.99
C ASN A 391 6.13 18.04 -3.44
N PRO A 392 7.00 18.83 -2.76
CA PRO A 392 7.10 18.82 -1.31
C PRO A 392 5.83 19.26 -0.57
N GLN A 393 4.99 20.07 -1.21
CA GLN A 393 3.71 20.49 -0.64
C GLN A 393 2.61 19.44 -0.85
N GLY A 394 2.83 18.47 -1.73
CA GLY A 394 1.79 17.56 -2.20
C GLY A 394 0.74 18.25 -3.07
N VAL A 395 -0.38 17.57 -3.29
CA VAL A 395 -1.47 18.01 -4.16
C VAL A 395 -2.79 18.13 -3.39
N PRO A 396 -3.66 19.11 -3.72
CA PRO A 396 -4.93 19.29 -3.02
C PRO A 396 -5.95 18.22 -3.44
N ILE A 397 -6.47 17.46 -2.47
CA ILE A 397 -7.45 16.39 -2.68
C ILE A 397 -8.83 16.97 -2.95
N SER A 398 -9.43 16.53 -4.06
CA SER A 398 -10.80 16.90 -4.46
C SER A 398 -11.83 15.87 -3.98
N ALA A 399 -11.48 14.58 -3.97
CA ALA A 399 -12.35 13.50 -3.52
C ALA A 399 -11.54 12.37 -2.87
N ILE A 400 -12.16 11.71 -1.86
CA ILE A 400 -11.66 10.48 -1.25
C ILE A 400 -12.60 9.34 -1.65
N LEU A 401 -12.06 8.22 -2.09
CA LEU A 401 -12.83 7.02 -2.41
C LEU A 401 -12.48 5.89 -1.44
N PHE A 402 -13.50 5.24 -0.88
CA PHE A 402 -13.37 3.93 -0.27
C PHE A 402 -13.98 2.90 -1.20
N GLY A 403 -13.32 1.77 -1.41
CA GLY A 403 -13.90 0.71 -2.22
C GLY A 403 -13.31 -0.65 -1.92
N ALA A 404 -14.07 -1.68 -2.25
CA ALA A 404 -13.73 -3.06 -1.97
C ALA A 404 -14.41 -4.01 -2.95
N ARG A 405 -13.98 -5.27 -2.95
CA ARG A 405 -14.60 -6.33 -3.75
C ARG A 405 -15.87 -6.81 -3.05
N ARG A 406 -17.02 -6.54 -3.66
CA ARG A 406 -18.34 -7.01 -3.22
C ARG A 406 -19.16 -7.48 -4.41
N ALA A 407 -19.50 -8.77 -4.47
CA ALA A 407 -20.37 -9.30 -5.52
C ALA A 407 -21.81 -8.78 -5.40
N THR A 408 -22.28 -8.51 -4.18
CA THR A 408 -23.63 -8.05 -3.83
C THR A 408 -23.59 -6.81 -2.92
N VAL A 409 -24.76 -6.30 -2.51
CA VAL A 409 -24.95 -5.18 -1.54
C VAL A 409 -24.57 -3.79 -2.07
N ALA A 410 -23.29 -3.55 -2.33
CA ALA A 410 -22.79 -2.20 -2.60
C ALA A 410 -22.99 -1.76 -4.06
N PRO A 411 -23.51 -0.55 -4.31
CA PRO A 411 -23.67 -0.01 -5.67
C PRO A 411 -22.33 0.42 -6.28
N LEU A 412 -22.32 0.67 -7.60
CA LEU A 412 -21.13 1.11 -8.34
C LEU A 412 -20.41 2.28 -7.66
N ILE A 413 -21.17 3.32 -7.30
CA ILE A 413 -20.67 4.49 -6.61
C ILE A 413 -21.76 5.15 -5.77
N CYS A 414 -21.39 5.65 -4.60
CA CYS A 414 -22.26 6.37 -3.67
C CYS A 414 -21.49 7.54 -3.04
N GLU A 415 -22.04 8.76 -3.09
CA GLU A 415 -21.54 9.93 -2.37
C GLU A 415 -22.07 9.91 -0.93
N SER A 416 -21.18 10.09 0.04
CA SER A 416 -21.54 10.24 1.45
C SER A 416 -22.33 11.54 1.70
N ARG A 417 -23.21 11.54 2.71
CA ARG A 417 -24.04 12.70 3.05
C ARG A 417 -23.26 13.87 3.60
N ASN A 418 -22.21 13.57 4.35
CA ASN A 418 -21.29 14.51 4.98
C ASN A 418 -20.02 13.74 5.39
N TRP A 419 -19.06 14.44 6.00
CA TRP A 419 -17.80 13.82 6.43
C TRP A 419 -18.00 12.68 7.43
N GLN A 420 -18.84 12.85 8.46
CA GLN A 420 -19.09 11.83 9.47
C GLN A 420 -19.63 10.53 8.85
N HIS A 421 -20.64 10.66 7.98
CA HIS A 421 -21.18 9.54 7.22
C HIS A 421 -20.12 8.93 6.29
N GLY A 422 -19.24 9.73 5.69
CA GLY A 422 -18.11 9.22 4.91
C GLY A 422 -17.09 8.43 5.73
N VAL A 423 -16.78 8.87 6.96
CA VAL A 423 -15.95 8.12 7.91
C VAL A 423 -16.63 6.81 8.28
N TYR A 424 -17.96 6.81 8.48
CA TYR A 424 -18.72 5.58 8.69
C TYR A 424 -18.61 4.62 7.51
N LEU A 425 -18.81 5.06 6.27
CA LEU A 425 -18.67 4.21 5.08
C LEU A 425 -17.25 3.60 4.96
N GLY A 426 -16.22 4.37 5.30
CA GLY A 426 -14.84 3.86 5.36
C GLY A 426 -14.65 2.85 6.50
N ALA A 427 -15.20 3.13 7.70
CA ALA A 427 -15.07 2.31 8.90
C ALA A 427 -15.75 0.95 8.74
N THR A 428 -16.85 0.90 7.98
CA THR A 428 -17.61 -0.33 7.73
C THR A 428 -17.24 -1.02 6.43
N MET A 429 -16.15 -0.61 5.76
CA MET A 429 -15.76 -1.20 4.49
C MET A 429 -15.55 -2.72 4.63
N ALA A 430 -16.11 -3.47 3.69
CA ALA A 430 -16.06 -4.93 3.65
C ALA A 430 -15.58 -5.41 2.29
N SER A 431 -14.71 -6.42 2.29
CA SER A 431 -14.19 -7.04 1.08
C SER A 431 -14.27 -8.56 1.19
N GLU A 432 -14.58 -9.22 0.09
CA GLU A 432 -14.39 -10.66 -0.05
C GLU A 432 -12.90 -11.01 0.07
N THR A 433 -12.59 -12.05 0.84
CA THR A 433 -11.23 -12.58 0.98
C THR A 433 -10.77 -13.16 -0.35
N THR A 434 -9.57 -12.76 -0.76
CA THR A 434 -8.87 -13.36 -1.90
C THR A 434 -7.83 -14.38 -1.41
N ALA A 435 -7.19 -15.08 -2.33
CA ALA A 435 -6.20 -16.12 -2.03
C ALA A 435 -4.92 -15.65 -1.29
N ALA A 436 -4.75 -14.33 -1.04
CA ALA A 436 -3.53 -13.77 -0.44
C ALA A 436 -3.50 -13.72 1.08
N ALA A 437 -4.64 -13.87 1.76
CA ALA A 437 -4.67 -14.09 3.21
C ALA A 437 -4.81 -15.59 3.46
N VAL A 438 -4.05 -16.14 4.40
CA VAL A 438 -4.18 -17.53 4.86
C VAL A 438 -5.60 -17.70 5.44
N GLY A 439 -6.54 -18.13 4.61
CA GLY A 439 -7.97 -18.17 4.92
C GLY A 439 -8.81 -18.70 3.75
N GLN A 440 -10.08 -19.02 4.02
CA GLN A 440 -11.02 -19.49 3.00
C GLN A 440 -11.35 -18.36 2.01
N THR A 441 -11.39 -18.66 0.71
CA THR A 441 -11.77 -17.74 -0.36
C THR A 441 -13.27 -17.44 -0.32
N GLY A 442 -13.65 -16.17 -0.54
CA GLY A 442 -15.06 -15.76 -0.61
C GLY A 442 -15.73 -15.43 0.73
N VAL A 443 -14.97 -15.37 1.83
CA VAL A 443 -15.46 -14.91 3.13
C VAL A 443 -15.45 -13.39 3.16
N ILE A 444 -16.52 -12.75 3.62
CA ILE A 444 -16.55 -11.30 3.80
C ILE A 444 -15.72 -10.93 5.03
N ARG A 445 -14.70 -10.09 4.84
CA ARG A 445 -13.88 -9.52 5.93
C ARG A 445 -14.06 -8.00 5.96
N ARG A 446 -14.33 -7.45 7.13
CA ARG A 446 -14.27 -5.99 7.34
C ARG A 446 -12.82 -5.54 7.28
N ASP A 447 -12.55 -4.49 6.51
CA ASP A 447 -11.24 -3.88 6.37
C ASP A 447 -11.39 -2.35 6.44
N PRO A 448 -11.58 -1.78 7.65
CA PRO A 448 -11.85 -0.36 7.83
C PRO A 448 -10.77 0.50 7.16
N MET A 449 -11.18 1.38 6.24
CA MET A 449 -10.30 2.26 5.46
C MET A 449 -9.17 1.53 4.69
N ALA A 450 -9.27 0.22 4.48
CA ALA A 450 -8.21 -0.67 3.98
C ALA A 450 -6.96 -0.69 4.89
N MET A 451 -7.14 -0.35 6.16
CA MET A 451 -6.07 -0.17 7.14
C MET A 451 -6.01 -1.28 8.18
N LEU A 452 -6.89 -2.30 8.16
CA LEU A 452 -6.98 -3.32 9.21
C LEU A 452 -5.62 -3.91 9.64
N PRO A 453 -4.70 -4.31 8.73
CA PRO A 453 -3.39 -4.86 9.12
C PRO A 453 -2.29 -3.79 9.31
N PHE A 454 -2.64 -2.50 9.30
CA PHE A 454 -1.73 -1.37 9.16
C PHE A 454 -1.94 -0.22 10.16
N ILE A 455 -3.01 -0.20 10.96
CA ILE A 455 -3.19 0.83 12.00
C ILE A 455 -2.14 0.61 13.10
N GLY A 456 -1.32 1.62 13.40
CA GLY A 456 -0.28 1.53 14.43
C GLY A 456 -0.76 1.74 15.87
N TYR A 457 -2.07 1.83 16.09
CA TYR A 457 -2.70 2.11 17.37
C TYR A 457 -4.18 1.67 17.35
N ASN A 458 -4.93 1.98 18.41
CA ASN A 458 -6.32 1.58 18.57
C ASN A 458 -7.23 2.11 17.45
N VAL A 459 -7.98 1.22 16.82
CA VAL A 459 -8.89 1.53 15.71
C VAL A 459 -10.00 2.53 16.07
N GLY A 460 -10.50 2.52 17.31
CA GLY A 460 -11.52 3.49 17.76
C GLY A 460 -10.96 4.91 17.82
N ASP A 461 -9.73 5.06 18.30
CA ASP A 461 -9.02 6.34 18.27
C ASP A 461 -8.65 6.76 16.84
N TYR A 462 -8.41 5.80 15.95
CA TYR A 462 -8.19 6.08 14.52
C TYR A 462 -9.42 6.66 13.86
N PHE A 463 -10.60 6.09 14.14
CA PHE A 463 -11.87 6.66 13.69
C PHE A 463 -12.13 8.05 14.28
N ARG A 464 -11.81 8.25 15.57
CA ARG A 464 -11.91 9.57 16.21
C ARG A 464 -11.02 10.60 15.51
N HIS A 465 -9.78 10.22 15.18
CA HIS A 465 -8.86 11.07 14.44
C HIS A 465 -9.41 11.49 13.07
N TRP A 466 -10.02 10.55 12.32
CA TRP A 466 -10.73 10.86 11.08
C TRP A 466 -11.86 11.88 11.28
N LEU A 467 -12.67 11.74 12.32
CA LEU A 467 -13.74 12.69 12.65
C LEU A 467 -13.18 14.08 13.02
N ASP A 468 -12.10 14.12 13.80
CA ASP A 468 -11.40 15.36 14.17
C ASP A 468 -10.81 16.08 12.97
N MET A 469 -10.24 15.34 12.01
CA MET A 469 -9.75 15.91 10.76
C MET A 469 -10.87 16.61 9.97
N GLY A 470 -12.05 16.00 9.89
CA GLY A 470 -13.24 16.63 9.30
C GLY A 470 -13.64 17.93 9.99
N ARG A 471 -13.67 17.92 11.34
CA ARG A 471 -13.94 19.12 12.15
C ARG A 471 -12.94 20.24 11.88
N ARG A 472 -11.65 19.91 11.72
CA ARG A 472 -10.58 20.87 11.42
C ARG A 472 -10.67 21.41 9.98
N LEU A 473 -11.04 20.59 9.01
CA LEU A 473 -11.21 20.97 7.60
C LEU A 473 -12.45 21.84 7.36
N ARG A 474 -13.49 21.72 8.21
CA ARG A 474 -14.75 22.48 8.09
C ARG A 474 -15.34 22.32 6.68
N GLY A 475 -15.78 23.41 6.05
CA GLY A 475 -16.33 23.41 4.69
C GLY A 475 -15.31 23.12 3.57
N LYS A 476 -14.03 22.86 3.89
CA LYS A 476 -12.97 22.51 2.92
C LYS A 476 -12.67 21.02 2.88
N ALA A 477 -13.38 20.20 3.65
CA ALA A 477 -13.23 18.76 3.60
C ALA A 477 -13.59 18.23 2.21
N PRO A 478 -12.77 17.37 1.59
CA PRO A 478 -13.13 16.74 0.32
C PRO A 478 -14.35 15.82 0.52
N LYS A 479 -15.15 15.66 -0.52
CA LYS A 479 -16.26 14.72 -0.48
C LYS A 479 -15.74 13.28 -0.46
N ILE A 480 -16.42 12.43 0.31
CA ILE A 480 -16.11 11.00 0.42
C ILE A 480 -17.11 10.21 -0.41
N PHE A 481 -16.62 9.23 -1.15
CA PHE A 481 -17.40 8.32 -1.98
C PHE A 481 -17.09 6.87 -1.61
N HIS A 482 -18.09 6.00 -1.69
CA HIS A 482 -17.92 4.55 -1.69
C HIS A 482 -18.05 4.02 -3.13
N VAL A 483 -17.19 3.09 -3.55
CA VAL A 483 -17.23 2.48 -4.89
C VAL A 483 -17.14 0.95 -4.85
N ASN A 484 -17.80 0.30 -5.81
CA ASN A 484 -17.73 -1.15 -6.01
C ASN A 484 -17.65 -1.50 -7.50
N TRP A 485 -16.45 -1.85 -7.97
CA TRP A 485 -16.21 -2.27 -9.36
C TRP A 485 -16.66 -3.71 -9.64
N PHE A 486 -16.98 -4.47 -8.58
CA PHE A 486 -16.99 -5.93 -8.62
C PHE A 486 -18.39 -6.52 -8.47
N ARG A 487 -19.43 -5.69 -8.47
CA ARG A 487 -20.81 -6.16 -8.37
C ARG A 487 -21.13 -7.12 -9.52
N ARG A 488 -21.78 -8.22 -9.17
CA ARG A 488 -22.17 -9.28 -10.11
C ARG A 488 -23.68 -9.34 -10.26
N ASP A 489 -24.09 -9.72 -11.46
CA ASP A 489 -25.47 -10.03 -11.74
C ASP A 489 -25.89 -11.31 -11.00
N ARG A 490 -27.04 -11.27 -10.31
CA ARG A 490 -27.51 -12.39 -9.49
C ARG A 490 -27.84 -13.65 -10.30
N LYS A 491 -28.22 -13.49 -11.57
CA LYS A 491 -28.67 -14.61 -12.41
C LYS A 491 -27.52 -15.24 -13.20
N THR A 492 -26.63 -14.42 -13.73
CA THR A 492 -25.56 -14.84 -14.64
C THR A 492 -24.19 -14.91 -13.96
N ASN A 493 -24.05 -14.36 -12.76
CA ASN A 493 -22.79 -14.25 -12.01
C ASN A 493 -21.68 -13.49 -12.77
N LYS A 494 -22.04 -12.74 -13.81
CA LYS A 494 -21.13 -11.87 -14.59
C LYS A 494 -20.98 -10.53 -13.91
N PHE A 495 -19.82 -9.88 -14.09
CA PHE A 495 -19.63 -8.50 -13.63
C PHE A 495 -20.60 -7.55 -14.35
N LEU A 496 -21.28 -6.70 -13.57
CA LEU A 496 -22.17 -5.66 -14.10
C LEU A 496 -21.39 -4.46 -14.67
N TRP A 497 -20.15 -4.27 -14.20
CA TRP A 497 -19.27 -3.19 -14.64
C TRP A 497 -18.07 -3.74 -15.42
N PRO A 498 -17.68 -3.13 -16.55
CA PRO A 498 -16.50 -3.54 -17.30
C PRO A 498 -15.16 -3.30 -16.57
N GLY A 499 -15.12 -2.35 -15.62
CA GLY A 499 -13.92 -2.08 -14.82
C GLY A 499 -12.81 -1.34 -15.58
N TYR A 500 -11.59 -1.41 -15.04
CA TYR A 500 -10.38 -0.85 -15.65
C TYR A 500 -10.54 0.61 -16.09
N GLY A 501 -10.25 0.94 -17.36
CA GLY A 501 -10.38 2.30 -17.90
C GLY A 501 -11.76 2.90 -17.70
N GLU A 502 -12.81 2.07 -17.76
CA GLU A 502 -14.19 2.54 -17.64
C GLU A 502 -14.52 3.08 -16.23
N ASN A 503 -13.76 2.67 -15.19
CA ASN A 503 -13.88 3.23 -13.84
C ASN A 503 -13.76 4.76 -13.80
N LEU A 504 -13.07 5.35 -14.79
CA LEU A 504 -12.98 6.80 -14.94
C LEU A 504 -14.37 7.46 -14.96
N ARG A 505 -15.40 6.82 -15.54
CA ARG A 505 -16.76 7.40 -15.63
C ARG A 505 -17.38 7.67 -14.27
N ALA A 506 -17.22 6.73 -13.33
CA ALA A 506 -17.69 6.91 -11.96
C ALA A 506 -16.89 7.99 -11.21
N ILE A 507 -15.57 8.06 -11.45
CA ILE A 507 -14.72 9.10 -10.87
C ILE A 507 -15.08 10.49 -11.43
N LEU A 508 -15.38 10.59 -12.74
CA LEU A 508 -15.82 11.85 -13.35
C LEU A 508 -17.13 12.33 -12.72
N TRP A 509 -18.09 11.44 -12.50
CA TRP A 509 -19.30 11.78 -11.75
C TRP A 509 -18.96 12.30 -10.34
N ALA A 510 -18.06 11.63 -9.60
CA ALA A 510 -17.63 12.09 -8.28
C ALA A 510 -17.02 13.50 -8.31
N LEU A 511 -16.16 13.78 -9.29
CA LEU A 511 -15.54 15.10 -9.48
C LEU A 511 -16.58 16.17 -9.85
N GLU A 512 -17.53 15.86 -10.72
CA GLU A 512 -18.63 16.77 -11.06
C GLU A 512 -19.55 17.03 -9.86
N ARG A 513 -19.79 16.02 -9.01
CA ARG A 513 -20.51 16.18 -7.73
C ARG A 513 -19.76 17.09 -6.76
N CYS A 514 -18.43 17.05 -6.74
CA CYS A 514 -17.60 17.97 -5.94
C CYS A 514 -17.69 19.41 -6.42
N GLU A 515 -18.04 19.62 -7.69
CA GLU A 515 -18.17 20.95 -8.31
C GLU A 515 -19.62 21.42 -8.44
N GLY A 516 -20.59 20.64 -7.95
CA GLY A 516 -22.02 20.97 -8.02
C GLY A 516 -22.62 20.86 -9.43
N ARG A 517 -22.00 20.08 -10.33
CA ARG A 517 -22.35 20.02 -11.76
C ARG A 517 -23.08 18.74 -12.19
N SER A 518 -23.20 17.74 -11.33
CA SER A 518 -23.88 16.47 -11.66
C SER A 518 -25.06 16.17 -10.74
N LYS A 519 -26.02 15.40 -11.27
CA LYS A 519 -27.25 15.00 -10.58
C LYS A 519 -27.01 13.78 -9.71
N ALA A 520 -27.76 13.70 -8.62
CA ALA A 520 -27.79 12.53 -7.76
C ALA A 520 -29.21 12.32 -7.22
N MET A 521 -29.56 11.06 -6.96
CA MET A 521 -30.77 10.66 -6.27
C MET A 521 -30.44 10.25 -4.83
N ASP A 522 -31.35 10.55 -3.91
CA ASP A 522 -31.21 10.12 -2.52
C ASP A 522 -31.51 8.61 -2.39
N SER A 523 -30.74 7.93 -1.54
CA SER A 523 -30.89 6.49 -1.26
C SER A 523 -30.56 6.20 0.21
N PRO A 524 -30.94 5.03 0.75
CA PRO A 524 -30.60 4.68 2.12
C PRO A 524 -29.10 4.79 2.44
N MET A 525 -28.24 4.38 1.50
CA MET A 525 -26.78 4.41 1.65
C MET A 525 -26.16 5.80 1.49
N GLY A 526 -26.82 6.74 0.82
CA GLY A 526 -26.25 8.04 0.47
C GLY A 526 -26.76 8.52 -0.89
N PHE A 527 -26.01 9.38 -1.58
CA PHE A 527 -26.44 9.87 -2.89
C PHE A 527 -25.86 9.02 -4.03
N LEU A 528 -26.72 8.59 -4.95
CA LEU A 528 -26.35 7.76 -6.11
C LEU A 528 -26.49 8.58 -7.40
N PRO A 529 -25.75 8.24 -8.48
CA PRO A 529 -26.02 8.83 -9.80
C PRO A 529 -27.48 8.61 -10.21
N THR A 530 -28.10 9.61 -10.83
CA THR A 530 -29.34 9.36 -11.60
C THR A 530 -29.00 8.55 -12.87
N MET A 531 -30.01 7.92 -13.48
CA MET A 531 -29.81 7.08 -14.68
C MET A 531 -29.17 7.84 -15.86
N ASP A 532 -29.28 9.16 -15.90
CA ASP A 532 -28.70 10.06 -16.90
C ASP A 532 -27.39 10.75 -16.45
N ALA A 533 -26.91 10.52 -15.22
CA ALA A 533 -25.77 11.26 -14.66
C ALA A 533 -24.40 10.67 -15.01
N LEU A 534 -24.32 9.38 -15.37
CA LEU A 534 -23.08 8.77 -15.83
C LEU A 534 -22.94 8.93 -17.34
N ASN A 535 -21.76 9.38 -17.80
CA ASN A 535 -21.43 9.29 -19.21
C ASN A 535 -21.23 7.82 -19.59
N LEU A 536 -22.19 7.22 -20.29
CA LEU A 536 -22.13 5.84 -20.78
C LEU A 536 -21.83 5.75 -22.29
N SER A 537 -21.43 6.86 -22.93
CA SER A 537 -21.12 6.86 -24.36
C SER A 537 -20.01 5.85 -24.67
N GLY A 538 -20.30 4.97 -25.64
CA GLY A 538 -19.40 3.89 -26.06
C GLY A 538 -19.44 2.63 -25.20
N LEU A 539 -20.34 2.55 -24.20
CA LEU A 539 -20.61 1.33 -23.44
C LEU A 539 -21.93 0.69 -23.87
N ASP A 540 -21.89 -0.61 -24.15
CA ASP A 540 -23.11 -1.41 -24.28
C ASP A 540 -23.64 -1.75 -22.88
N MET A 541 -24.37 -0.79 -22.29
CA MET A 541 -24.94 -0.91 -20.96
C MET A 541 -26.46 -0.72 -21.03
N PRO A 542 -27.23 -1.83 -21.04
CA PRO A 542 -28.69 -1.76 -20.98
C PRO A 542 -29.16 -1.00 -19.73
N PRO A 543 -30.28 -0.26 -19.80
CA PRO A 543 -30.84 0.45 -18.65
C PRO A 543 -31.01 -0.44 -17.41
N GLU A 544 -31.34 -1.71 -17.59
CA GLU A 544 -31.58 -2.63 -16.47
C GLU A 544 -30.28 -3.07 -15.78
N THR A 545 -29.19 -3.18 -16.54
CA THR A 545 -27.85 -3.38 -15.98
C THR A 545 -27.41 -2.16 -15.17
N LEU A 546 -27.68 -0.95 -15.68
CA LEU A 546 -27.39 0.29 -14.97
C LEU A 546 -28.23 0.41 -13.69
N LYS A 547 -29.52 0.07 -13.76
CA LYS A 547 -30.40 0.07 -12.59
C LYS A 547 -29.89 -0.93 -11.55
N ALA A 548 -29.58 -2.16 -11.98
CA ALA A 548 -29.07 -3.21 -11.12
C ALA A 548 -27.74 -2.85 -10.46
N ILE A 549 -26.83 -2.16 -11.17
CA ILE A 549 -25.53 -1.80 -10.59
C ILE A 549 -25.62 -0.64 -9.60
N LEU A 550 -26.59 0.26 -9.76
CA LEU A 550 -26.83 1.39 -8.86
C LEU A 550 -27.78 1.06 -7.71
N GLU A 551 -28.48 -0.08 -7.74
CA GLU A 551 -29.50 -0.43 -6.75
C GLU A 551 -28.94 -0.59 -5.32
N VAL A 552 -29.67 -0.06 -4.34
CA VAL A 552 -29.49 -0.34 -2.90
C VAL A 552 -30.75 -1.07 -2.44
N ASN A 553 -30.69 -2.40 -2.38
CA ASN A 553 -31.82 -3.24 -1.98
C ASN A 553 -31.76 -3.52 -0.46
N PRO A 554 -32.73 -3.08 0.35
CA PRO A 554 -32.75 -3.29 1.80
C PRO A 554 -32.53 -4.73 2.25
N ASP A 555 -33.10 -5.69 1.53
CA ASP A 555 -33.04 -7.12 1.88
C ASP A 555 -31.61 -7.68 1.86
N ASP A 556 -30.67 -6.99 1.20
CA ASP A 556 -29.27 -7.41 1.12
C ASP A 556 -28.42 -6.96 2.32
N TRP A 557 -28.97 -6.12 3.21
CA TRP A 557 -28.18 -5.43 4.24
C TRP A 557 -28.27 -6.03 5.63
N ASP A 558 -29.19 -6.95 5.91
CA ASP A 558 -29.37 -7.50 7.26
C ASP A 558 -28.08 -8.15 7.81
N GLU A 559 -27.45 -8.99 7.00
CA GLU A 559 -26.16 -9.63 7.36
C GLU A 559 -25.04 -8.60 7.44
N ASP A 560 -25.00 -7.63 6.50
CA ASP A 560 -23.98 -6.58 6.50
C ASP A 560 -24.08 -5.70 7.76
N LEU A 561 -25.28 -5.29 8.17
CA LEU A 561 -25.52 -4.51 9.39
C LEU A 561 -25.14 -5.27 10.65
N LYS A 562 -25.42 -6.58 10.69
CA LYS A 562 -25.02 -7.45 11.80
C LYS A 562 -23.50 -7.50 11.94
N ASP A 563 -22.79 -7.75 10.84
CA ASP A 563 -21.32 -7.78 10.82
C ASP A 563 -20.70 -6.43 11.24
N GLN A 564 -21.31 -5.31 10.83
CA GLN A 564 -20.88 -3.98 11.27
C GLN A 564 -21.05 -3.83 12.78
N ARG A 565 -22.16 -4.32 13.34
CA ARG A 565 -22.45 -4.28 14.79
C ARG A 565 -21.41 -5.09 15.54
N GLU A 566 -21.11 -6.30 15.08
CA GLU A 566 -20.06 -7.17 15.66
C GLU A 566 -18.68 -6.49 15.66
N LEU A 567 -18.28 -5.85 14.56
CA LEU A 567 -17.03 -5.08 14.51
C LEU A 567 -17.02 -3.96 15.56
N PHE A 568 -18.08 -3.16 15.60
CA PHE A 568 -18.16 -2.00 16.49
C PHE A 568 -18.25 -2.41 17.96
N ASP A 569 -18.93 -3.50 18.28
CA ASP A 569 -19.03 -4.03 19.64
C ASP A 569 -17.68 -4.57 20.13
N ARG A 570 -16.87 -5.17 19.24
CA ARG A 570 -15.49 -5.54 19.56
C ARG A 570 -14.60 -4.33 19.89
N ILE A 571 -14.85 -3.17 19.29
CA ILE A 571 -14.08 -1.94 19.59
C ILE A 571 -14.46 -1.40 20.98
N GLY A 572 -15.70 -1.64 21.42
CA GLY A 572 -16.18 -1.29 22.76
C GLY A 572 -16.20 0.22 23.01
N ASP A 573 -15.84 0.63 24.22
CA ASP A 573 -15.98 2.01 24.71
C ASP A 573 -15.12 3.03 23.95
N ARG A 574 -14.09 2.58 23.21
CA ARG A 574 -13.27 3.47 22.38
C ARG A 574 -13.91 3.83 21.04
N LEU A 575 -15.01 3.17 20.64
CA LEU A 575 -15.75 3.52 19.43
C LEU A 575 -16.34 4.94 19.56
N PRO A 576 -16.12 5.86 18.60
CA PRO A 576 -16.81 7.15 18.60
C PRO A 576 -18.34 6.97 18.51
N GLY A 577 -19.07 7.67 19.38
CA GLY A 577 -20.54 7.60 19.43
C GLY A 577 -21.18 8.01 18.10
N GLU A 578 -20.53 8.92 17.35
CA GLU A 578 -20.92 9.34 16.01
C GLU A 578 -21.04 8.17 15.03
N LEU A 579 -20.16 7.16 15.11
CA LEU A 579 -20.23 5.99 14.22
C LEU A 579 -21.35 5.03 14.57
N ARG A 580 -21.68 4.91 15.87
CA ARG A 580 -22.84 4.14 16.30
C ARG A 580 -24.13 4.80 15.81
N GLN A 581 -24.18 6.13 15.88
CA GLN A 581 -25.30 6.91 15.35
C GLN A 581 -25.47 6.69 13.85
N GLU A 582 -24.40 6.78 13.05
CA GLU A 582 -24.49 6.54 11.60
C GLU A 582 -24.98 5.12 11.27
N GLN A 583 -24.58 4.11 12.07
CA GLN A 583 -25.07 2.74 11.93
C GLN A 583 -26.59 2.64 12.16
N ASP A 584 -27.07 3.20 13.28
CA ASP A 584 -28.49 3.16 13.62
C ASP A 584 -29.33 3.99 12.63
N ASP A 585 -28.80 5.13 12.17
CA ASP A 585 -29.43 5.96 11.13
C ASP A 585 -29.50 5.23 9.79
N PHE A 586 -28.45 4.48 9.41
CA PHE A 586 -28.45 3.69 8.20
C PHE A 586 -29.48 2.56 8.26
N ALA A 587 -29.54 1.83 9.38
CA ALA A 587 -30.55 0.80 9.60
C ALA A 587 -31.98 1.36 9.54
N ARG A 588 -32.20 2.59 10.02
CA ARG A 588 -33.50 3.27 9.91
C ARG A 588 -33.85 3.67 8.47
N ARG A 589 -32.87 4.09 7.66
CA ARG A 589 -33.09 4.46 6.25
C ARG A 589 -33.40 3.27 5.34
N LEU A 590 -33.01 2.06 5.74
CA LEU A 590 -33.28 0.83 4.97
C LEU A 590 -34.69 0.29 5.19
N ARG A 591 -35.36 0.70 6.27
CA ARG A 591 -36.77 0.36 6.58
C ARG A 591 -37.70 1.38 5.95
#